data_AF-A0A450XGQ7-F1
#
_entry.id   AF-A0A450XGQ7-F1
#
_cell.length_a   1.000
_cell.length_b   1.000
_cell.length_c   1.000
_cell.angle_alpha   90.00
_cell.angle_beta   90.00
_cell.angle_gamma   90.00
#
_symmetry.space_group_name_H-M   'P 1'
#
loop_
_entity.id
_entity.type
_entity.pdbx_description
1 polymer ?
#
loop_
_entity_poly.entity_id
_entity_poly.type
_entity_poly.pdbx_seq_one_letter_code
_entity_poly.pdbx_strand_id
1 'polypeptide(L)'
;MILFALRFCLSNDYHSVALEMYAALRPRCGIIITVPQHPWLWSQQDEHAYHVRRYRVGELREKVFQAGFRIIFDTSFVSLLLPAMFISRLFRRNRSPNVNSRTELSLPITINALLEGIMNIERQFIRSGVRFPLGGSRLLVARKSR
;
A
#
# COMPACT_ATOMS: atom_id res chain seq x y z
N MET A 1 12.57 10.62 9.60
CA MET A 1 11.42 10.33 8.72
C MET A 1 11.48 8.84 8.41
N ILE A 2 10.77 8.00 9.16
CA ILE A 2 10.94 6.55 9.03
C ILE A 2 9.95 6.05 7.98
N LEU A 3 10.48 5.70 6.80
CA LEU A 3 9.77 5.00 5.73
C LEU A 3 9.87 3.50 6.05
N PHE A 4 8.77 2.89 6.51
CA PHE A 4 8.76 1.45 6.81
C PHE A 4 8.48 0.64 5.54
N ALA A 5 9.54 0.13 4.92
CA ALA A 5 9.51 -1.10 4.12
C ALA A 5 10.56 -2.05 4.73
N LEU A 6 10.38 -2.40 6.01
CA LEU A 6 11.23 -3.37 6.68
C LEU A 6 10.52 -4.71 6.72
N ARG A 7 11.20 -5.74 6.20
CA ARG A 7 10.97 -7.15 6.52
C ARG A 7 11.27 -7.34 8.00
N PHE A 8 10.37 -6.89 8.87
CA PHE A 8 10.36 -7.38 10.24
C PHE A 8 9.65 -8.73 10.24
N CYS A 9 10.18 -9.69 11.00
CA CYS A 9 9.45 -10.84 11.52
C CYS A 9 8.25 -10.37 12.36
N LEU A 10 7.31 -9.67 11.74
CA LEU A 10 6.05 -9.34 12.38
C LEU A 10 5.23 -10.60 12.31
N SER A 11 5.06 -11.21 13.48
CA SER A 11 3.97 -12.14 13.74
C SER A 11 2.66 -11.58 13.16
N ASN A 12 1.64 -12.44 13.00
CA ASN A 12 0.31 -12.02 12.55
C ASN A 12 -0.34 -10.89 13.40
N ASP A 13 0.29 -10.49 14.50
CA ASP A 13 -0.16 -9.49 15.44
C ASP A 13 0.38 -8.07 15.12
N TYR A 14 -0.20 -7.44 14.11
CA TYR A 14 0.13 -6.05 13.75
C TYR A 14 -0.39 -5.01 14.75
N HIS A 15 -1.28 -5.41 15.66
CA HIS A 15 -1.70 -4.54 16.74
C HIS A 15 -0.53 -4.35 17.71
N SER A 16 0.18 -5.43 18.07
CA SER A 16 1.42 -5.34 18.85
C SER A 16 2.48 -4.45 18.20
N VAL A 17 2.64 -4.52 16.87
CA VAL A 17 3.59 -3.69 16.13
C VAL A 17 3.23 -2.21 16.21
N ALA A 18 1.96 -1.88 16.05
CA ALA A 18 1.50 -0.51 16.16
C ALA A 18 1.74 0.02 17.59
N LEU A 19 1.54 -0.80 18.62
CA LEU A 19 1.85 -0.46 20.01
C LEU A 19 3.35 -0.25 20.25
N GLU A 20 4.20 -1.13 19.75
CA GLU A 20 5.67 -1.02 19.79
C GLU A 20 6.15 0.27 19.10
N MET A 21 5.62 0.56 17.91
CA MET A 21 5.90 1.81 17.21
C MET A 21 5.44 3.02 18.04
N TYR A 22 4.29 2.95 18.70
CA TYR A 22 3.81 4.01 19.58
C TYR A 22 4.76 4.22 20.77
N ALA A 23 5.16 3.14 21.42
CA ALA A 23 6.05 3.15 22.58
C ALA A 23 7.43 3.73 22.23
N ALA A 24 8.00 3.33 21.09
CA ALA A 24 9.33 3.76 20.64
C ALA A 24 9.40 5.26 20.24
N LEU A 25 8.27 5.91 19.96
CA LEU A 25 8.26 7.31 19.52
C LEU A 25 8.33 8.30 20.69
N ARG A 26 9.12 9.35 20.52
CA ARG A 26 9.07 10.52 21.40
C ARG A 26 7.71 11.22 21.30
N PRO A 27 7.28 11.96 22.35
CA PRO A 27 6.09 12.80 22.27
C PRO A 27 6.14 13.73 21.05
N ARG A 28 4.98 13.97 20.41
CA ARG A 28 4.82 14.80 19.20
C ARG A 28 5.47 14.27 17.92
N CYS A 29 6.13 13.10 17.93
CA CYS A 29 6.59 12.43 16.72
C CYS A 29 5.45 11.64 16.03
N GLY A 30 5.69 11.17 14.81
CA GLY A 30 4.70 10.44 14.02
C GLY A 30 5.32 9.39 13.11
N ILE A 31 4.44 8.66 12.44
CA ILE A 31 4.75 7.57 11.53
C ILE A 31 4.14 7.83 10.15
N ILE A 32 4.81 7.30 9.14
CA ILE A 32 4.32 7.21 7.78
C ILE A 32 4.36 5.73 7.40
N ILE A 33 3.20 5.18 7.04
CA ILE A 33 3.05 3.77 6.71
C ILE A 33 2.52 3.65 5.28
N THR A 34 3.16 2.81 4.48
CA THR A 34 2.66 2.37 3.17
C THR A 34 2.48 0.86 3.16
N VAL A 35 1.27 0.39 2.84
CA VAL A 35 0.98 -1.06 2.77
C VAL A 35 0.16 -1.37 1.52
N PRO A 36 0.31 -2.56 0.93
CA PRO A 36 -0.50 -2.95 -0.21
C PRO A 36 -1.94 -3.22 0.27
N GLN A 37 -2.93 -2.86 -0.55
CA GLN A 37 -4.36 -2.97 -0.23
C GLN A 37 -5.03 -4.09 -1.00
N HIS A 38 -6.18 -4.53 -0.47
CA HIS A 38 -7.10 -5.51 -1.04
C HIS A 38 -6.52 -6.93 -1.16
N PRO A 39 -6.85 -7.85 -0.22
CA PRO A 39 -6.37 -9.24 -0.28
C PRO A 39 -6.60 -9.93 -1.64
N TRP A 40 -7.68 -9.61 -2.33
CA TRP A 40 -8.01 -10.19 -3.65
C TRP A 40 -7.08 -9.73 -4.79
N LEU A 41 -6.27 -8.67 -4.60
CA LEU A 41 -5.24 -8.24 -5.55
C LEU A 41 -3.92 -9.00 -5.42
N TRP A 42 -3.81 -9.90 -4.43
CA TRP A 42 -2.60 -10.67 -4.17
C TRP A 42 -2.12 -11.42 -5.41
N SER A 43 -0.81 -11.42 -5.59
CA SER A 43 -0.17 -11.95 -6.78
C SER A 43 1.29 -12.32 -6.53
N GLN A 44 1.89 -12.99 -7.51
CA GLN A 44 3.31 -13.27 -7.51
C GLN A 44 4.20 -12.01 -7.44
N GLN A 45 3.71 -10.83 -7.85
CA GLN A 45 4.43 -9.58 -7.65
C GLN A 45 4.56 -9.23 -6.16
N ASP A 46 3.54 -9.55 -5.37
CA ASP A 46 3.58 -9.37 -3.92
C ASP A 46 4.62 -10.31 -3.29
N GLU A 47 4.69 -11.56 -3.76
CA GLU A 47 5.71 -12.52 -3.34
C GLU A 47 7.12 -12.06 -3.72
N HIS A 48 7.32 -11.58 -4.95
CA HIS A 48 8.60 -11.03 -5.41
C HIS A 48 9.00 -9.74 -4.67
N ALA A 49 8.01 -8.92 -4.28
CA ALA A 49 8.22 -7.74 -3.44
C ALA A 49 8.40 -8.09 -1.96
N TYR A 50 8.42 -9.39 -1.61
CA TYR A 50 8.49 -9.90 -0.25
C TYR A 50 7.40 -9.34 0.67
N HIS A 51 6.24 -9.00 0.10
CA HIS A 51 5.06 -8.70 0.88
C HIS A 51 4.59 -9.98 1.58
N VAL A 52 4.04 -9.81 2.79
CA VAL A 52 3.48 -10.91 3.59
C VAL A 52 1.95 -10.90 3.62
N ARG A 53 1.33 -9.75 3.31
CA ARG A 53 -0.13 -9.59 3.27
C ARG A 53 -0.55 -8.32 2.53
N ARG A 54 -1.82 -8.28 2.12
CA ARG A 54 -2.55 -7.07 1.72
C ARG A 54 -3.62 -6.72 2.76
N TYR A 55 -3.81 -5.43 3.04
CA TYR A 55 -4.76 -4.95 4.05
C TYR A 55 -6.15 -4.71 3.47
N ARG A 56 -7.19 -4.97 4.25
CA ARG A 56 -8.56 -4.56 3.89
C ARG A 56 -8.72 -3.04 4.00
N VAL A 57 -9.73 -2.49 3.34
CA VAL A 57 -10.09 -1.08 3.49
C VAL A 57 -10.41 -0.80 4.96
N GLY A 58 -9.84 0.26 5.52
CA GLY A 58 -10.04 0.65 6.93
C GLY A 58 -9.19 -0.12 7.95
N GLU A 59 -8.72 -1.34 7.64
CA GLU A 59 -8.03 -2.19 8.62
C GLU A 59 -6.77 -1.55 9.21
N LEU A 60 -5.89 -1.00 8.36
CA LEU A 60 -4.68 -0.33 8.85
C LEU A 60 -5.03 0.88 9.73
N ARG A 61 -6.03 1.66 9.31
CA ARG A 61 -6.48 2.85 10.03
C ARG A 61 -6.96 2.51 11.42
N GLU A 62 -7.77 1.46 11.53
CA GLU A 62 -8.30 0.97 12.80
C GLU A 62 -7.18 0.52 13.74
N LYS A 63 -6.23 -0.29 13.25
CA LYS A 63 -5.11 -0.77 14.08
C LYS A 63 -4.24 0.37 14.60
N VAL A 64 -3.90 1.33 13.74
CA VAL A 64 -3.08 2.49 14.11
C VAL A 64 -3.84 3.39 15.09
N PHE A 65 -5.15 3.57 14.89
CA PHE A 65 -5.99 4.34 15.81
C PHE A 65 -6.09 3.67 17.18
N GLN A 66 -6.35 2.35 17.24
CA GLN A 66 -6.43 1.58 18.48
C GLN A 66 -5.10 1.56 19.25
N ALA A 67 -3.96 1.66 18.55
CA ALA A 67 -2.65 1.79 19.19
C ALA A 67 -2.39 3.18 19.83
N GLY A 68 -3.35 4.10 19.78
CA GLY A 68 -3.27 5.42 20.42
C GLY A 68 -2.79 6.55 19.51
N PHE A 69 -2.59 6.30 18.21
CA PHE A 69 -2.21 7.36 17.28
C PHE A 69 -3.39 8.21 16.84
N ARG A 70 -3.12 9.49 16.61
CA ARG A 70 -4.01 10.39 15.86
C ARG A 70 -3.69 10.34 14.37
N ILE A 71 -4.66 9.92 13.56
CA ILE A 71 -4.53 9.91 12.09
C ILE A 71 -4.54 11.35 11.56
N ILE A 72 -3.53 11.72 10.78
CA ILE A 72 -3.38 13.05 10.16
C ILE A 72 -3.75 12.99 8.68
N PHE A 73 -3.34 11.92 8.00
CA PHE A 73 -3.55 11.75 6.57
C PHE A 73 -3.77 10.28 6.25
N ASP A 74 -4.72 10.00 5.38
CA ASP A 74 -5.12 8.66 4.99
C ASP A 74 -5.65 8.73 3.56
N THR A 75 -4.91 8.13 2.62
CA THR A 75 -5.29 8.05 1.20
C THR A 75 -4.80 6.74 0.62
N SER A 76 -5.47 6.28 -0.42
CA SER A 76 -4.94 5.27 -1.32
C SER A 76 -4.11 5.92 -2.44
N PHE A 77 -3.25 5.11 -3.05
CA PHE A 77 -2.51 5.42 -4.27
C PHE A 77 -2.46 4.17 -5.16
N VAL A 78 -2.08 4.34 -6.43
CA VAL A 78 -2.36 3.40 -7.52
C VAL A 78 -3.88 3.19 -7.66
N SER A 79 -4.63 4.29 -7.52
CA SER A 79 -6.09 4.35 -7.57
C SER A 79 -6.60 4.44 -9.01
N LEU A 80 -5.98 5.29 -9.83
CA LEU A 80 -6.35 5.42 -11.25
C LEU A 80 -6.02 4.16 -12.06
N LEU A 81 -4.97 3.45 -11.67
CA LEU A 81 -4.56 2.18 -12.30
C LEU A 81 -5.27 0.95 -11.70
N LEU A 82 -6.06 1.12 -10.64
CA LEU A 82 -6.76 0.02 -9.98
C LEU A 82 -7.67 -0.79 -10.93
N PRO A 83 -8.47 -0.17 -11.82
CA PRO A 83 -9.29 -0.93 -12.78
C PRO A 83 -8.43 -1.75 -13.74
N ALA A 84 -7.33 -1.19 -14.24
CA ALA A 84 -6.41 -1.91 -15.13
C ALA A 84 -5.76 -3.11 -14.42
N MET A 85 -5.36 -2.93 -13.15
CA MET A 85 -4.87 -4.02 -12.31
C MET A 85 -5.95 -5.10 -12.10
N PHE A 86 -7.18 -4.72 -11.79
CA PHE A 86 -8.27 -5.69 -11.60
C PHE A 86 -8.52 -6.53 -12.86
N ILE A 87 -8.58 -5.86 -14.02
CA ILE A 87 -8.77 -6.51 -15.32
C ILE A 87 -7.62 -7.48 -15.61
N SER A 88 -6.37 -7.07 -15.38
CA SER A 88 -5.21 -7.96 -15.62
C SER A 88 -5.24 -9.19 -14.72
N ARG A 89 -5.70 -9.07 -13.47
CA ARG A 89 -5.90 -10.21 -12.56
C ARG A 89 -7.01 -11.16 -13.05
N LEU A 90 -8.11 -10.61 -13.56
CA LEU A 90 -9.23 -11.42 -14.06
C LEU A 90 -8.80 -12.28 -15.26
N PHE A 91 -8.08 -11.70 -16.22
CA PHE A 91 -7.56 -12.43 -17.38
C PHE A 91 -6.47 -13.46 -17.01
N ARG A 92 -5.68 -13.20 -15.96
CA ARG A 92 -4.68 -14.17 -15.46
C ARG A 92 -5.29 -15.36 -14.75
N ARG A 93 -6.40 -15.18 -14.03
CA ARG A 93 -7.09 -16.30 -13.34
C ARG A 93 -7.56 -17.39 -14.31
N ASN A 94 -7.79 -17.03 -15.58
CA ASN A 94 -8.19 -17.94 -16.65
C ASN A 94 -7.01 -18.53 -17.46
N ARG A 95 -5.75 -18.19 -17.15
CA ARG A 95 -4.56 -18.73 -17.82
C ARG A 95 -3.75 -19.61 -16.86
N SER A 96 -3.22 -20.73 -17.36
CA SER A 96 -2.44 -21.68 -16.54
C SER A 96 -1.27 -21.01 -15.80
N PRO A 97 -0.83 -21.57 -14.64
CA PRO A 97 0.11 -20.92 -13.70
C PRO A 97 1.53 -20.66 -14.24
N ASN A 98 1.83 -21.08 -15.47
CA ASN A 98 3.18 -21.14 -16.04
C ASN A 98 3.61 -19.90 -16.84
N VAL A 99 2.86 -18.80 -16.78
CA VAL A 99 3.28 -17.56 -17.44
C VAL A 99 4.32 -16.85 -16.56
N ASN A 100 5.59 -16.99 -16.95
CA ASN A 100 6.77 -16.35 -16.35
C ASN A 100 6.47 -14.90 -15.92
N SER A 101 6.46 -14.65 -14.61
CA SER A 101 6.20 -13.33 -14.01
C SER A 101 7.31 -12.30 -14.25
N ARG A 102 8.46 -12.71 -14.80
CA ARG A 102 9.47 -11.77 -15.32
C ARG A 102 8.94 -10.93 -16.48
N THR A 103 7.97 -11.44 -17.25
CA THR A 103 7.40 -10.72 -18.40
C THR A 103 6.52 -9.55 -18.00
N GLU A 104 5.97 -9.51 -16.77
CA GLU A 104 5.13 -8.39 -16.32
C GLU A 104 5.92 -7.13 -15.97
N LEU A 105 7.20 -7.26 -15.61
CA LEU A 105 8.10 -6.13 -15.41
C LEU A 105 8.74 -5.66 -16.72
N SER A 106 8.74 -6.51 -17.75
CA SER A 106 9.20 -6.21 -19.10
C SER A 106 8.08 -5.55 -19.92
N LEU A 107 7.64 -4.38 -19.50
CA LEU A 107 6.69 -3.59 -20.27
C LEU A 107 7.40 -2.84 -21.41
N PRO A 108 6.78 -2.71 -22.59
CA PRO A 108 7.24 -1.77 -23.62
C PRO A 108 7.40 -0.37 -23.05
N ILE A 109 8.45 0.34 -23.49
CA ILE A 109 8.79 1.69 -23.00
C ILE A 109 7.59 2.65 -23.10
N THR A 110 6.79 2.54 -24.16
CA THR A 110 5.58 3.35 -24.36
C THR A 110 4.50 3.11 -23.32
N ILE A 111 4.27 1.85 -22.95
CA ILE A 111 3.30 1.49 -21.90
C ILE A 111 3.81 1.97 -20.55
N ASN A 112 5.11 1.77 -20.26
CA ASN A 112 5.70 2.25 -19.03
C ASN A 112 5.58 3.78 -18.88
N ALA A 113 5.86 4.53 -19.94
CA ALA A 113 5.71 5.99 -19.96
C ALA A 113 4.26 6.44 -19.76
N LEU A 114 3.29 5.74 -20.35
CA LEU A 114 1.86 6.02 -20.14
C LEU A 114 1.46 5.78 -18.68
N LEU A 115 1.83 4.63 -18.10
CA LEU A 115 1.54 4.30 -16.71
C LEU A 115 2.19 5.31 -15.75
N GLU A 116 3.43 5.72 -16.04
CA GLU A 116 4.12 6.76 -15.30
C GLU A 116 3.39 8.11 -15.38
N GLY A 117 2.90 8.49 -16.57
CA GLY A 117 2.08 9.67 -16.77
C GLY A 117 0.81 9.65 -15.90
N ILE A 118 0.10 8.52 -15.85
CA ILE A 118 -1.09 8.35 -15.00
C ILE A 118 -0.72 8.48 -13.52
N MET A 119 0.39 7.87 -13.09
CA MET A 119 0.87 7.99 -11.71
C MET A 119 1.29 9.43 -11.35
N ASN A 120 1.82 10.19 -12.31
CA ASN A 120 2.14 11.60 -12.12
C ASN A 120 0.89 12.48 -11.98
N ILE A 121 -0.15 12.20 -12.76
CA ILE A 121 -1.47 12.85 -12.61
C ILE A 121 -2.07 12.54 -11.24
N GLU A 122 -2.09 11.27 -10.83
CA GLU A 122 -2.57 10.86 -9.51
C GLU A 122 -1.80 11.57 -8.39
N ARG A 123 -0.47 11.66 -8.51
CA ARG A 123 0.38 12.37 -7.55
C ARG A 123 -0.01 13.85 -7.44
N GLN A 124 -0.33 14.50 -8.55
CA GLN A 124 -0.79 15.90 -8.54
C GLN A 124 -2.14 16.03 -7.82
N PHE A 125 -3.09 15.12 -8.06
CA PHE A 125 -4.36 15.09 -7.32
C PHE A 125 -4.14 14.92 -5.82
N ILE A 126 -3.31 13.96 -5.40
CA ILE A 126 -2.99 13.76 -3.98
C ILE A 126 -2.35 15.01 -3.38
N ARG A 127 -1.41 15.66 -4.10
CA ARG A 127 -0.77 16.91 -3.66
C ARG A 127 -1.75 18.08 -3.56
N SER A 128 -2.77 18.13 -4.42
CA SER A 128 -3.83 19.14 -4.36
C SER A 128 -4.84 18.91 -3.22
N GLY A 129 -4.73 17.79 -2.49
CA GLY A 129 -5.58 17.48 -1.33
C GLY A 129 -6.66 16.44 -1.60
N VAL A 130 -6.77 15.89 -2.81
CA VAL A 130 -7.69 14.80 -3.12
C VAL A 130 -7.28 13.54 -2.36
N ARG A 131 -8.26 12.89 -1.71
CA ARG A 131 -8.06 11.64 -0.98
C ARG A 131 -8.78 10.51 -1.71
N PHE A 132 -8.03 9.50 -2.11
CA PHE A 132 -8.60 8.33 -2.76
C PHE A 132 -8.99 7.29 -1.70
N PRO A 133 -10.23 6.76 -1.73
CA PRO A 133 -10.68 5.74 -0.77
C PRO A 133 -10.20 4.33 -1.15
N LEU A 134 -9.91 4.08 -2.43
CA LEU A 134 -9.55 2.79 -3.01
C LEU A 134 -8.29 2.94 -3.86
N GLY A 135 -7.42 1.94 -3.85
CA GLY A 135 -6.21 1.90 -4.69
C GLY A 135 -5.40 0.64 -4.45
N GLY A 136 -4.34 0.43 -5.23
CA GLY A 136 -3.46 -0.72 -5.08
C GLY A 136 -2.73 -0.77 -3.74
N SER A 137 -2.51 0.40 -3.13
CA SER A 137 -1.79 0.56 -1.86
C SER A 137 -2.36 1.72 -1.03
N ARG A 138 -2.16 1.66 0.29
CA ARG A 138 -2.57 2.69 1.27
C ARG A 138 -1.35 3.46 1.74
N LEU A 139 -1.50 4.77 1.87
CA LEU A 139 -0.60 5.67 2.57
C LEU A 139 -1.33 6.25 3.79
N LEU A 140 -0.74 6.06 4.97
CA LEU A 140 -1.25 6.57 6.24
C LEU A 140 -0.16 7.36 6.96
N VAL A 141 -0.51 8.57 7.40
CA VAL A 141 0.33 9.40 8.28
C VAL A 141 -0.40 9.60 9.59
N ALA A 142 0.30 9.32 10.67
CA ALA A 142 -0.26 9.39 12.01
C ALA A 142 0.75 9.98 12.99
N ARG A 143 0.26 10.61 14.06
CA ARG A 143 1.09 11.21 15.11
C ARG A 143 0.76 10.58 16.44
N LYS A 144 1.78 10.37 17.26
CA LYS A 144 1.62 9.93 18.65
C LYS A 144 0.65 10.91 19.34
N SER A 145 -0.43 10.39 19.93
CA SER A 145 -1.26 11.20 20.81
C SER A 145 -0.42 11.61 22.04
N ARG A 146 -0.87 12.63 22.76
CA ARG A 146 -0.16 13.04 23.99
C ARG A 146 -0.19 11.91 25.01
#